data_AF-A0A955AUF9-F1
#
_entry.id   AF-A0A955AUF9-F1
#
_cell.length_a   1.000
_cell.length_b   1.000
_cell.length_c   1.000
_cell.angle_alpha   90.00
_cell.angle_beta   90.00
_cell.angle_gamma   90.00
#
_symmetry.space_group_name_H-M   'P 1'
#
loop_
_entity.id
_entity.type
_entity.pdbx_description
1 polymer ?
#
loop_
_entity_poly.entity_id
_entity_poly.type
_entity_poly.pdbx_seq_one_letter_code
_entity_poly.pdbx_strand_id
1 'polypeptide(L)'
;MAEQISMVLYPNDASENGKELRLKQQYFLVSASLQDIVSNWVEKHGKDFTQFGEKNCFQLNDTHPACAVAELMRILLDDYQLEWKQAWSVTTKCMAYTNHTLLPEALERWSVSLFSRLLPRLLDIIYEINHRFLEDVQRKWPGDIDRQRRMSLVEEGDNPHIRMAHLAIVCSFSINGVAGLHTDLLKSGLFKDFYELWPEKFNNKT
;
A
#
# COMPACT_ATOMS: atom_id res chain seq x y z
N MET A 1 7.26 -19.81 -18.34
CA MET A 1 6.85 -18.46 -17.90
C MET A 1 6.64 -18.37 -16.39
N ALA A 2 5.96 -19.32 -15.73
CA ALA A 2 5.79 -19.28 -14.26
C ALA A 2 7.12 -19.27 -13.46
N GLU A 3 8.10 -20.07 -13.88
CA GLU A 3 9.41 -20.17 -13.22
C GLU A 3 10.18 -18.83 -13.19
N GLN A 4 9.92 -17.92 -14.14
CA GLN A 4 10.61 -16.61 -14.21
C GLN A 4 10.36 -15.74 -12.98
N ILE A 5 9.25 -15.96 -12.28
CA ILE A 5 8.88 -15.21 -11.07
C ILE A 5 9.87 -15.50 -9.93
N SER A 6 10.37 -16.72 -9.81
CA SER A 6 11.27 -17.11 -8.71
C SER A 6 12.74 -17.28 -9.13
N MET A 7 13.09 -16.96 -10.37
CA MET A 7 14.44 -17.25 -10.91
C MET A 7 15.53 -16.25 -10.49
N VAL A 8 15.21 -14.96 -10.38
CA VAL A 8 16.22 -13.91 -10.12
C VAL A 8 15.66 -12.87 -9.15
N LEU A 9 16.49 -12.43 -8.20
CA LEU A 9 16.20 -11.33 -7.30
C LEU A 9 16.46 -9.98 -8.01
N TYR A 10 15.49 -9.07 -7.97
CA TYR A 10 15.53 -7.75 -8.63
C TYR A 10 15.87 -7.82 -10.12
N PRO A 11 14.94 -8.29 -10.98
CA PRO A 11 15.16 -8.27 -12.42
C PRO A 11 15.36 -6.83 -12.90
N ASN A 12 16.22 -6.65 -13.90
CA ASN A 12 16.48 -5.34 -14.51
C ASN A 12 15.17 -4.74 -15.06
N ASP A 13 14.76 -3.61 -14.50
CA ASP A 13 13.49 -2.91 -14.78
C ASP A 13 13.66 -1.69 -15.71
N ALA A 14 14.83 -1.55 -16.37
CA ALA A 14 15.02 -0.54 -17.40
C ALA A 14 14.10 -0.74 -18.62
N SER A 15 13.61 -1.97 -18.83
CA SER A 15 12.65 -2.31 -19.89
C SER A 15 11.25 -2.53 -19.32
N GLU A 16 10.22 -2.33 -20.15
CA GLU A 16 8.82 -2.59 -19.77
C GLU A 16 8.58 -4.05 -19.36
N ASN A 17 9.24 -5.01 -20.01
CA ASN A 17 9.19 -6.42 -19.62
C ASN A 17 9.79 -6.65 -18.21
N GLY A 18 10.84 -5.92 -17.87
CA GLY A 18 11.48 -5.96 -16.56
C GLY A 18 10.58 -5.43 -15.46
N LYS A 19 9.94 -4.27 -15.71
CA LYS A 19 8.91 -3.68 -14.83
C LYS A 19 7.75 -4.64 -14.60
N GLU A 20 7.24 -5.23 -15.68
CA GLU A 20 6.17 -6.23 -15.61
C GLU A 20 6.57 -7.44 -14.76
N LEU A 21 7.78 -7.98 -14.96
CA LEU A 21 8.27 -9.11 -14.18
C LEU A 21 8.39 -8.74 -12.69
N ARG A 22 8.97 -7.58 -12.38
CA ARG A 22 9.10 -7.09 -11.00
C ARG A 22 7.74 -6.94 -10.31
N LEU A 23 6.74 -6.36 -10.98
CA LEU A 23 5.40 -6.24 -10.42
C LEU A 23 4.73 -7.62 -10.22
N LYS A 24 4.92 -8.55 -11.15
CA LYS A 24 4.46 -9.95 -10.98
C LYS A 24 5.11 -10.63 -9.78
N GLN A 25 6.40 -10.43 -9.55
CA GLN A 25 7.10 -10.98 -8.39
C GLN A 25 6.55 -10.44 -7.07
N GLN A 26 6.38 -9.12 -6.98
CA GLN A 26 5.80 -8.48 -5.80
C GLN A 26 4.39 -8.98 -5.52
N TYR A 27 3.53 -8.99 -6.55
CA TYR A 27 2.16 -9.44 -6.40
C TYR A 27 2.06 -10.93 -6.07
N PHE A 28 2.91 -11.78 -6.67
CA PHE A 28 2.95 -13.21 -6.38
C PHE A 28 3.24 -13.47 -4.89
N LEU A 29 4.27 -12.82 -4.34
CA LEU A 29 4.59 -12.92 -2.92
C LEU A 29 3.40 -12.48 -2.06
N VAL A 30 2.88 -11.29 -2.34
CA VAL A 30 1.77 -10.69 -1.58
C VAL A 30 0.53 -11.58 -1.59
N SER A 31 0.07 -11.99 -2.77
CA SER A 31 -1.18 -12.72 -2.92
C SER A 31 -1.08 -14.12 -2.32
N ALA A 32 0.03 -14.83 -2.54
CA ALA A 32 0.24 -16.15 -1.94
C ALA A 32 0.26 -16.08 -0.40
N SER A 33 1.01 -15.13 0.17
CA SER A 33 1.10 -14.97 1.63
C SER A 33 -0.22 -14.56 2.28
N LEU A 34 -0.97 -13.65 1.67
CA LEU A 34 -2.27 -13.22 2.19
C LEU A 34 -3.31 -14.34 2.13
N GLN A 35 -3.38 -15.07 1.02
CA GLN A 35 -4.31 -16.19 0.89
C GLN A 35 -4.04 -17.30 1.92
N ASP A 36 -2.77 -17.63 2.16
CA ASP A 36 -2.39 -18.60 3.19
C ASP A 36 -2.84 -18.16 4.60
N ILE A 37 -2.58 -16.90 4.97
CA ILE A 37 -2.96 -16.37 6.28
C ILE A 37 -4.48 -16.27 6.43
N VAL A 38 -5.19 -15.83 5.40
CA VAL A 38 -6.66 -15.77 5.40
C VAL A 38 -7.28 -17.16 5.46
N SER A 39 -6.74 -18.15 4.73
CA SER A 39 -7.21 -19.53 4.80
C SER A 39 -7.04 -20.10 6.21
N ASN A 40 -5.85 -19.93 6.80
CA ASN A 40 -5.56 -20.35 8.17
C ASN A 40 -6.48 -19.68 9.20
N TRP A 41 -6.86 -18.41 8.98
CA TRP A 41 -7.84 -17.72 9.80
C TRP A 41 -9.21 -18.37 9.70
N VAL A 42 -9.69 -18.59 8.47
CA VAL A 42 -11.03 -19.14 8.22
C VAL A 42 -11.19 -20.55 8.77
N GLU A 43 -10.14 -21.37 8.72
CA GLU A 43 -10.13 -22.70 9.34
C GLU A 43 -10.30 -22.64 10.87
N LYS A 44 -9.71 -21.63 11.53
CA LYS A 44 -9.69 -21.52 13.00
C LYS A 44 -10.86 -20.71 13.57
N HIS A 45 -11.33 -19.71 12.84
CA HIS A 45 -12.24 -18.68 13.33
C HIS A 45 -13.50 -18.53 12.45
N GLY A 46 -13.60 -19.28 11.34
CA GLY A 46 -14.66 -19.11 10.36
C GLY A 46 -14.53 -17.80 9.58
N LYS A 47 -15.62 -17.36 8.94
CA LYS A 47 -15.65 -16.15 8.12
C LYS A 47 -15.87 -14.85 8.91
N ASP A 48 -15.65 -14.88 10.23
CA ASP A 48 -15.69 -13.68 11.05
C ASP A 48 -14.31 -13.02 11.08
N PHE A 49 -14.18 -11.86 10.44
CA PHE A 49 -12.93 -11.09 10.36
C PHE A 49 -12.86 -9.96 11.39
N THR A 50 -13.82 -9.83 12.30
CA THR A 50 -13.88 -8.71 13.26
C THR A 50 -12.61 -8.60 14.11
N GLN A 51 -12.02 -9.73 14.49
CA GLN A 51 -10.78 -9.82 15.27
C GLN A 51 -9.52 -10.07 14.42
N PHE A 52 -9.64 -10.13 13.09
CA PHE A 52 -8.52 -10.50 12.21
C PHE A 52 -7.31 -9.57 12.39
N GLY A 53 -7.56 -8.25 12.39
CA GLY A 53 -6.51 -7.24 12.54
C GLY A 53 -5.90 -7.13 13.95
N GLU A 54 -6.52 -7.74 14.96
CA GLU A 54 -5.95 -7.82 16.32
C GLU A 54 -5.01 -9.02 16.49
N LYS A 55 -5.18 -10.04 15.63
CA LYS A 55 -4.44 -11.30 15.69
C LYS A 55 -3.38 -11.44 14.60
N ASN A 56 -3.45 -10.61 13.56
CA ASN A 56 -2.53 -10.63 12.43
C ASN A 56 -1.98 -9.23 12.18
N CYS A 57 -0.67 -9.14 11.99
CA CYS A 57 0.02 -7.91 11.62
C CYS A 57 0.96 -8.21 10.44
N PHE A 58 0.84 -7.43 9.37
CA PHE A 58 1.65 -7.50 8.16
C PHE A 58 2.59 -6.29 8.15
N GLN A 59 3.89 -6.55 8.28
CA GLN A 59 4.90 -5.53 8.14
C GLN A 59 5.31 -5.39 6.67
N LEU A 60 5.01 -4.23 6.09
CA LEU A 60 5.45 -3.82 4.76
C LEU A 60 6.88 -3.32 4.87
N ASN A 61 7.84 -4.15 4.47
CA ASN A 61 9.25 -3.78 4.46
C ASN A 61 9.59 -3.05 3.15
N ASP A 62 9.70 -1.73 3.24
CA ASP A 62 9.69 -0.83 2.09
C ASP A 62 8.38 -0.97 1.27
N THR A 63 8.36 -0.42 0.06
CA THR A 63 7.18 -0.31 -0.80
C THR A 63 6.88 -1.56 -1.62
N HIS A 64 7.83 -2.51 -1.74
CA HIS A 64 7.65 -3.72 -2.55
C HIS A 64 6.39 -4.55 -2.22
N PRO A 65 6.02 -4.77 -0.94
CA PRO A 65 4.78 -5.47 -0.61
C PRO A 65 3.55 -4.56 -0.50
N ALA A 66 3.61 -3.28 -0.91
CA ALA A 66 2.50 -2.34 -0.73
C ALA A 66 1.20 -2.76 -1.44
N CYS A 67 1.29 -3.60 -2.48
CA CYS A 67 0.11 -4.25 -3.09
C CYS A 67 -0.71 -5.08 -2.08
N ALA A 68 -0.16 -5.46 -0.93
CA ALA A 68 -0.87 -6.20 0.11
C ALA A 68 -2.08 -5.46 0.65
N VAL A 69 -2.05 -4.12 0.61
CA VAL A 69 -3.20 -3.27 0.96
C VAL A 69 -4.38 -3.59 0.04
N ALA A 70 -4.16 -3.48 -1.27
CA ALA A 70 -5.22 -3.66 -2.26
C ALA A 70 -5.63 -5.13 -2.39
N GLU A 71 -4.69 -6.07 -2.26
CA GLU A 71 -4.99 -7.50 -2.34
C GLU A 71 -5.77 -8.01 -1.12
N LEU A 72 -5.45 -7.56 0.11
CA LEU A 72 -6.26 -7.94 1.26
C LEU A 72 -7.68 -7.37 1.15
N MET A 73 -7.81 -6.12 0.70
CA MET A 73 -9.12 -5.54 0.39
C MET A 73 -9.86 -6.37 -0.67
N ARG A 74 -9.18 -6.79 -1.75
CA ARG A 74 -9.78 -7.63 -2.80
C ARG A 74 -10.30 -8.95 -2.24
N ILE A 75 -9.49 -9.67 -1.46
CA ILE A 75 -9.89 -10.94 -0.85
C ILE A 75 -11.13 -10.74 0.04
N LEU A 76 -11.10 -9.76 0.93
CA LEU A 76 -12.20 -9.52 1.87
C LEU A 76 -13.50 -9.09 1.17
N LEU A 77 -13.39 -8.22 0.16
CA LEU A 77 -14.53 -7.73 -0.61
C LEU A 77 -15.09 -8.78 -1.58
N ASP A 78 -14.23 -9.38 -2.39
CA ASP A 78 -14.67 -10.16 -3.55
C ASP A 78 -14.84 -11.65 -3.18
N ASP A 79 -13.99 -12.21 -2.34
CA ASP A 79 -14.05 -13.64 -2.00
C ASP A 79 -14.92 -13.88 -0.76
N TYR A 80 -14.88 -12.95 0.20
CA TYR A 80 -15.63 -13.04 1.46
C TYR A 80 -16.83 -12.09 1.56
N GLN A 81 -17.06 -11.21 0.58
CA GLN A 81 -18.25 -10.39 0.46
C GLN A 81 -18.49 -9.45 1.66
N LEU A 82 -17.41 -8.98 2.28
CA LEU A 82 -17.50 -7.93 3.31
C LEU A 82 -17.89 -6.60 2.68
N GLU A 83 -18.55 -5.75 3.48
CA GLU A 83 -18.73 -4.36 3.08
C GLU A 83 -17.40 -3.60 3.11
N TRP A 84 -17.26 -2.59 2.25
CA TRP A 84 -16.06 -1.75 2.17
C TRP A 84 -15.56 -1.27 3.52
N LYS A 85 -16.46 -0.74 4.36
CA LYS A 85 -16.09 -0.20 5.67
C LYS A 85 -15.52 -1.27 6.60
N GLN A 86 -16.05 -2.49 6.55
CA GLN A 86 -15.57 -3.62 7.33
C GLN A 86 -14.20 -4.08 6.83
N ALA A 87 -14.06 -4.33 5.53
CA ALA A 87 -12.81 -4.73 4.90
C ALA A 87 -11.70 -3.69 5.14
N TRP A 88 -12.00 -2.40 5.00
CA TRP A 88 -11.06 -1.32 5.25
C TRP A 88 -10.65 -1.24 6.71
N SER A 89 -11.59 -1.41 7.64
CA SER A 89 -11.26 -1.45 9.07
C SER A 89 -10.36 -2.63 9.43
N VAL A 90 -10.52 -3.79 8.78
CA VAL A 90 -9.64 -4.95 9.00
C VAL A 90 -8.25 -4.66 8.44
N THR A 91 -8.18 -4.24 7.18
CA THR A 91 -6.93 -3.97 6.46
C THR A 91 -6.10 -2.89 7.17
N THR A 92 -6.72 -1.79 7.60
CA THR A 92 -6.00 -0.70 8.27
C THR A 92 -5.49 -1.07 9.66
N LYS A 93 -6.10 -2.03 10.34
CA LYS A 93 -5.66 -2.52 11.65
C LYS A 93 -4.51 -3.53 11.57
N CYS A 94 -4.31 -4.19 10.42
CA CYS A 94 -3.27 -5.21 10.28
C CYS A 94 -2.02 -4.73 9.55
N MET A 95 -2.01 -3.55 8.91
CA MET A 95 -0.87 -3.10 8.10
C MET A 95 0.05 -2.14 8.85
N ALA A 96 1.36 -2.40 8.83
CA ALA A 96 2.40 -1.49 9.32
C ALA A 96 3.50 -1.32 8.25
N TYR A 97 4.09 -0.13 8.14
CA TYR A 97 5.02 0.21 7.06
C TYR A 97 6.38 0.69 7.60
N THR A 98 7.46 0.07 7.13
CA THR A 98 8.83 0.55 7.34
C THR A 98 9.35 1.22 6.07
N ASN A 99 9.72 2.49 6.17
CA ASN A 99 10.42 3.20 5.10
C ASN A 99 11.93 3.17 5.30
N HIS A 100 12.68 2.96 4.21
CA HIS A 100 14.15 2.90 4.18
C HIS A 100 14.81 3.99 3.34
N THR A 101 14.04 4.90 2.72
CA THR A 101 14.57 5.88 1.76
C THR A 101 13.99 7.27 1.97
N LEU A 102 14.88 8.27 1.88
CA LEU A 102 14.53 9.69 1.90
C LEU A 102 14.49 10.31 0.49
N LEU A 103 14.96 9.58 -0.53
CA LEU A 103 15.03 10.08 -1.90
C LEU A 103 13.68 9.91 -2.60
N PRO A 104 12.95 11.00 -2.93
CA PRO A 104 11.64 10.90 -3.57
C PRO A 104 11.67 10.09 -4.88
N GLU A 105 12.77 10.18 -5.63
CA GLU A 105 12.98 9.46 -6.89
C GLU A 105 13.15 7.95 -6.72
N ALA A 106 13.54 7.49 -5.52
CA ALA A 106 13.67 6.07 -5.20
C ALA A 106 12.36 5.45 -4.71
N LEU A 107 11.33 6.26 -4.42
CA LEU A 107 10.02 5.74 -4.05
C LEU A 107 9.36 5.08 -5.26
N GLU A 108 8.92 3.84 -5.04
CA GLU A 108 8.35 3.03 -6.11
C GLU A 108 7.05 3.67 -6.64
N ARG A 109 7.02 3.81 -7.97
CA ARG A 109 5.87 4.25 -8.74
C ARG A 109 5.64 3.31 -9.90
N TRP A 110 4.37 3.00 -10.17
CA TRP A 110 3.98 2.15 -11.28
C TRP A 110 3.04 2.87 -12.22
N SER A 111 3.25 2.75 -13.52
CA SER A 111 2.32 3.36 -14.48
C SER A 111 0.93 2.74 -14.32
N VAL A 112 -0.10 3.57 -14.38
CA VAL A 112 -1.50 3.12 -14.31
C VAL A 112 -1.79 2.13 -15.44
N SER A 113 -1.21 2.33 -16.62
CA SER A 113 -1.35 1.42 -17.77
C SER A 113 -0.83 0.01 -17.46
N LEU A 114 0.34 -0.11 -16.82
CA LEU A 114 0.89 -1.40 -16.43
C LEU A 114 0.01 -2.08 -15.37
N PHE A 115 -0.44 -1.33 -14.35
CA PHE A 115 -1.35 -1.83 -13.32
C PHE A 115 -2.68 -2.28 -13.90
N SER A 116 -3.30 -1.49 -14.79
CA SER A 116 -4.56 -1.81 -15.44
C SER A 116 -4.47 -3.12 -16.22
N ARG A 117 -3.33 -3.38 -16.89
CA ARG A 117 -3.12 -4.60 -17.67
C ARG A 117 -2.88 -5.83 -16.80
N LEU A 118 -2.12 -5.71 -15.71
CA LEU A 118 -1.73 -6.86 -14.89
C LEU A 118 -2.65 -7.13 -13.70
N LEU A 119 -3.12 -6.07 -13.05
CA LEU A 119 -3.83 -6.10 -11.77
C LEU A 119 -5.06 -5.16 -11.79
N PRO A 120 -5.99 -5.31 -12.76
CA PRO A 120 -7.09 -4.37 -12.97
C PRO A 120 -7.97 -4.19 -11.72
N ARG A 121 -8.27 -5.29 -11.01
CA ARG A 121 -9.12 -5.20 -9.82
C ARG A 121 -8.44 -4.47 -8.65
N LEU A 122 -7.13 -4.63 -8.49
CA LEU A 122 -6.38 -3.88 -7.47
C LEU A 122 -6.34 -2.40 -7.83
N LEU A 123 -6.26 -2.05 -9.12
CA LEU A 123 -6.34 -0.66 -9.57
C LEU A 123 -7.67 -0.02 -9.17
N ASP A 124 -8.80 -0.70 -9.38
CA ASP A 124 -10.12 -0.19 -8.97
C ASP A 124 -10.17 0.08 -7.46
N ILE A 125 -9.65 -0.84 -6.65
CA ILE A 125 -9.58 -0.70 -5.19
C ILE A 125 -8.67 0.47 -4.80
N ILE A 126 -7.52 0.64 -5.45
CA ILE A 126 -6.60 1.76 -5.19
C ILE A 126 -7.26 3.10 -5.52
N TYR A 127 -8.04 3.18 -6.61
CA TYR A 127 -8.80 4.39 -6.93
C TYR A 127 -9.85 4.71 -5.89
N GLU A 128 -10.59 3.70 -5.41
CA GLU A 128 -11.60 3.89 -4.36
C GLU A 128 -10.96 4.29 -3.02
N ILE A 129 -9.81 3.71 -2.65
CA ILE A 129 -9.02 4.14 -1.49
C ILE A 129 -8.62 5.61 -1.67
N ASN A 130 -8.09 5.97 -2.84
CA ASN A 130 -7.65 7.33 -3.12
C ASN A 130 -8.81 8.33 -3.02
N HIS A 131 -9.96 8.01 -3.61
CA HIS A 131 -11.14 8.85 -3.58
C HIS A 131 -11.56 9.15 -2.13
N ARG A 132 -11.76 8.11 -1.31
CA ARG A 132 -12.16 8.25 0.10
C ARG A 132 -11.12 8.99 0.93
N PHE A 133 -9.83 8.71 0.71
CA PHE A 133 -8.74 9.39 1.38
C PHE A 133 -8.72 10.89 1.05
N LEU A 134 -8.89 11.26 -0.22
CA LEU A 134 -8.91 12.67 -0.62
C LEU A 134 -10.15 13.40 -0.08
N GLU A 135 -11.28 12.73 0.14
CA GLU A 135 -12.39 13.31 0.88
C GLU A 135 -11.98 13.68 2.32
N ASP A 136 -11.24 12.81 3.00
CA ASP A 136 -10.75 13.09 4.37
C ASP A 136 -9.74 14.24 4.39
N VAL A 137 -8.84 14.31 3.39
CA VAL A 137 -7.92 15.44 3.21
C VAL A 137 -8.70 16.74 2.99
N GLN A 138 -9.71 16.74 2.13
CA GLN A 138 -10.56 17.91 1.86
C GLN A 138 -11.38 18.32 3.10
N ARG A 139 -11.85 17.37 3.92
CA ARG A 139 -12.52 17.68 5.19
C ARG A 139 -11.58 18.34 6.19
N LYS A 140 -10.31 17.90 6.24
CA LYS A 140 -9.29 18.43 7.16
C LYS A 140 -8.76 19.79 6.74
N TRP A 141 -8.51 19.99 5.44
CA TRP A 141 -8.01 21.23 4.85
C TRP A 141 -8.89 21.67 3.67
N PRO A 142 -10.06 22.26 3.95
CA PRO A 142 -10.99 22.67 2.90
C PRO A 142 -10.37 23.69 1.95
N GLY A 143 -10.34 23.36 0.65
CA GLY A 143 -9.89 24.26 -0.40
C GLY A 143 -8.38 24.21 -0.69
N ASP A 144 -7.60 23.41 0.04
CA ASP A 144 -6.18 23.18 -0.25
C ASP A 144 -6.02 22.10 -1.33
N ILE A 145 -6.31 22.49 -2.58
CA ILE A 145 -6.26 21.59 -3.75
C ILE A 145 -4.83 21.11 -4.00
N ASP A 146 -3.83 21.94 -3.76
CA ASP A 146 -2.43 21.57 -3.95
C ASP A 146 -2.01 20.47 -2.97
N ARG A 147 -2.46 20.54 -1.72
CA ARG A 147 -2.24 19.45 -0.75
C ARG A 147 -2.93 18.16 -1.16
N GLN A 148 -4.18 18.21 -1.63
CA GLN A 148 -4.84 17.01 -2.16
C GLN A 148 -4.02 16.37 -3.29
N ARG A 149 -3.51 17.18 -4.23
CA ARG A 149 -2.66 16.68 -5.31
C ARG A 149 -1.37 16.05 -4.78
N ARG A 150 -0.69 16.71 -3.83
CA ARG A 150 0.54 16.18 -3.21
C ARG A 150 0.30 14.89 -2.44
N MET A 151 -0.83 14.75 -1.75
CA MET A 151 -1.14 13.57 -0.92
C MET A 151 -1.77 12.40 -1.68
N SER A 152 -2.38 12.64 -2.86
CA SER A 152 -3.06 11.59 -3.64
C SER A 152 -2.21 10.31 -3.83
N LEU A 153 -2.86 9.16 -3.94
CA LEU A 153 -2.21 7.90 -4.29
C LEU A 153 -1.85 7.83 -5.77
N VAL A 154 -2.52 8.65 -6.58
CA VAL A 154 -2.34 8.70 -8.03
C VAL A 154 -1.68 10.03 -8.38
N GLU A 155 -0.58 9.95 -9.09
CA GLU A 155 0.07 11.08 -9.74
C GLU A 155 -0.56 11.25 -11.12
N GLU A 156 -1.28 12.35 -11.30
CA GLU A 156 -1.96 12.72 -12.55
C GLU A 156 -0.97 13.32 -13.56
N GLY A 157 -1.31 13.25 -14.86
CA GLY A 157 -0.51 13.81 -15.95
C GLY A 157 -0.65 12.98 -17.22
N ASP A 158 0.17 13.25 -18.23
CA ASP A 158 0.12 12.52 -19.52
C ASP A 158 0.41 11.02 -19.35
N ASN A 159 1.23 10.68 -18.35
CA ASN A 159 1.54 9.30 -17.97
C ASN A 159 1.25 9.14 -16.47
N PRO A 160 0.02 8.78 -16.08
CA PRO A 160 -0.33 8.69 -14.67
C PRO A 160 0.32 7.49 -13.99
N HIS A 161 0.70 7.67 -12.72
CA HIS A 161 1.39 6.67 -11.91
C HIS A 161 0.73 6.47 -10.54
N ILE A 162 0.81 5.26 -9.99
CA ILE A 162 0.44 4.93 -8.62
C ILE A 162 1.67 5.11 -7.73
N ARG A 163 1.51 5.84 -6.62
CA ARG A 163 2.55 6.12 -5.63
C ARG A 163 2.48 5.10 -4.48
N MET A 164 3.34 4.08 -4.52
CA MET A 164 3.23 2.93 -3.62
C MET A 164 3.51 3.27 -2.16
N ALA A 165 4.42 4.22 -1.90
CA ALA A 165 4.65 4.74 -0.56
C ALA A 165 3.41 5.40 0.05
N HIS A 166 2.65 6.13 -0.78
CA HIS A 166 1.42 6.78 -0.31
C HIS A 166 0.36 5.73 0.02
N LEU A 167 0.22 4.68 -0.82
CA LEU A 167 -0.69 3.57 -0.57
C LEU A 167 -0.38 2.87 0.76
N ALA A 168 0.91 2.59 1.01
CA ALA A 168 1.35 2.01 2.27
C ALA A 168 1.01 2.92 3.47
N ILE A 169 1.33 4.22 3.38
CA ILE A 169 1.08 5.19 4.46
C ILE A 169 -0.42 5.33 4.79
N VAL A 170 -1.27 5.48 3.76
CA VAL A 170 -2.71 5.68 3.96
C VAL A 170 -3.34 4.49 4.67
N CYS A 171 -2.91 3.28 4.33
CA CYS A 171 -3.46 2.07 4.93
C CYS A 171 -2.84 1.71 6.29
N SER A 172 -1.58 2.03 6.53
CA SER A 172 -0.90 1.54 7.74
C SER A 172 -1.34 2.28 9.01
N PHE A 173 -1.45 1.54 10.12
CA PHE A 173 -1.66 2.10 11.46
C PHE A 173 -0.35 2.57 12.11
N SER A 174 0.79 2.06 11.66
CA SER A 174 2.12 2.41 12.14
C SER A 174 3.08 2.57 10.97
N ILE A 175 3.82 3.68 10.96
CA ILE A 175 4.82 4.02 9.96
C ILE A 175 6.13 4.31 10.68
N ASN A 176 7.20 3.59 10.35
CA ASN A 176 8.49 3.78 11.00
C ASN A 176 9.64 4.02 10.02
N GLY A 177 10.52 4.94 10.41
CA GLY A 177 11.86 5.05 9.85
C GLY A 177 12.85 4.17 10.61
N VAL A 178 14.02 3.95 10.01
CA VAL A 178 15.07 3.05 10.53
C VAL A 178 16.12 3.70 11.43
N ALA A 179 16.06 5.02 11.60
CA ALA A 179 16.93 5.78 12.50
C ALA A 179 16.22 7.07 12.97
N GLY A 180 16.64 7.65 14.11
CA GLY A 180 16.04 8.87 14.65
C GLY A 180 16.03 10.01 13.64
N LEU A 181 17.21 10.41 13.15
CA LEU A 181 17.35 11.45 12.14
C LEU A 181 16.58 11.14 10.84
N HIS A 182 16.61 9.88 10.39
CA HIS A 182 15.83 9.45 9.22
C HIS A 182 14.34 9.70 9.44
N THR A 183 13.82 9.34 10.61
CA THR A 183 12.41 9.52 10.96
C THR A 183 12.04 11.01 11.03
N ASP A 184 12.92 11.86 11.55
CA ASP A 184 12.70 13.31 11.61
C ASP A 184 12.66 13.94 10.20
N LEU A 185 13.50 13.45 9.28
CA LEU A 185 13.49 13.89 7.88
C LEU A 185 12.24 13.41 7.12
N LEU A 186 11.70 12.24 7.44
CA LEU A 186 10.39 11.81 6.92
C LEU A 186 9.28 12.76 7.38
N LYS A 187 9.24 13.11 8.66
CA LYS A 187 8.20 13.96 9.26
C LYS A 187 8.28 15.42 8.82
N SER A 188 9.48 15.96 8.68
CA SER A 188 9.69 17.38 8.32
C SER A 188 9.78 17.63 6.82
N GLY A 189 10.09 16.59 6.04
CA GLY A 189 10.27 16.65 4.59
C GLY A 189 9.31 15.74 3.84
N LEU A 190 9.79 14.54 3.49
CA LEU A 190 9.19 13.66 2.47
C LEU A 190 7.70 13.35 2.70
N PHE A 191 7.31 13.09 3.95
CA PHE A 191 5.93 12.73 4.34
C PHE A 191 5.30 13.76 5.26
N LYS A 192 5.73 15.02 5.18
CA LYS A 192 5.22 16.12 6.03
C LYS A 192 3.71 16.23 6.01
N ASP A 193 3.08 16.25 4.84
CA ASP A 193 1.62 16.39 4.73
C ASP A 193 0.87 15.21 5.36
N PHE A 194 1.43 14.00 5.30
CA PHE A 194 0.87 12.81 5.98
C PHE A 194 1.10 12.85 7.50
N TYR A 195 2.24 13.34 7.96
CA TYR A 195 2.52 13.54 9.39
C TYR A 195 1.61 14.61 10.00
N GLU A 196 1.32 15.68 9.26
CA GLU A 196 0.36 16.70 9.68
C GLU A 196 -1.07 16.16 9.78
N LEU A 197 -1.41 15.13 8.99
CA LEU A 197 -2.71 14.46 9.04
C LEU A 197 -2.81 13.47 10.21
N TRP A 198 -1.79 12.63 10.39
CA TRP A 198 -1.75 11.53 11.36
C TRP A 198 -0.42 11.46 12.11
N PRO A 199 -0.13 12.43 13.00
CA PRO A 199 1.14 12.48 13.70
C PRO A 199 1.41 11.22 14.54
N GLU A 200 0.34 10.59 15.07
CA GLU A 200 0.38 9.39 15.90
C GLU A 200 0.85 8.14 15.15
N LYS A 201 0.72 8.09 13.82
CA LYS A 201 1.18 6.93 13.03
C LYS A 201 2.70 6.85 12.93
N PHE A 202 3.40 7.97 13.00
CA PHE A 202 4.84 8.04 12.71
C PHE A 202 5.72 7.81 13.94
N ASN A 203 6.51 6.73 13.92
CA ASN A 203 7.43 6.36 14.98
C ASN A 203 8.82 5.99 14.44
N ASN A 204 9.75 5.68 15.34
CA ASN A 204 11.09 5.23 14.99
C ASN A 204 11.35 3.83 15.57
N LYS A 205 12.04 2.99 14.79
CA LYS A 205 12.60 1.71 15.23
C LYS A 205 14.07 1.70 14.80
N THR A 206 14.97 1.68 15.79
CA THR A 206 16.43 1.57 15.60
C THR A 206 16.87 0.16 15.95
#